data_AF-A0A5P0YKG8-F1
#
_entry.id   AF-A0A5P0YKG8-F1
#
_cell.length_a   1.000
_cell.length_b   1.000
_cell.length_c   1.000
_cell.angle_alpha   90.00
_cell.angle_beta   90.00
_cell.angle_gamma   90.00
#
_symmetry.space_group_name_H-M   'P 1'
#
loop_
_entity.id
_entity.type
_entity.pdbx_description
1 polymer ?
#
loop_
_entity_poly.entity_id
_entity_poly.type
_entity_poly.pdbx_seq_one_letter_code
_entity_poly.pdbx_strand_id
1 'polypeptide(L)'
;MSTERENALAALRELTVPGRRADLVAAAWKAGASVVAIAEAARAKSRQTIYDDLKSRGVVIDPRNRPKERNMPAPITVEGLNGITDLEDNDGPVARAILRARDDLASPGLNAEARRLMALSMAVAQYNELRARLAEEEDARAERDRIRHLVDIRWEALADPNSKGSWLHGHQAYVRAVDDAHRAIDTWKTTAETLMNLASFRRGEDADRLVDAYEQHILTAGHPPVVKPHIDVETEAAQLHEELDAEHTRRSALAAQTLHHAPQETLR
;
A
#
# COMPACT_ATOMS: atom_id res chain seq x y z
N MET A 1 -6.25 -4.18 -13.23
CA MET A 1 -5.18 -4.91 -12.52
C MET A 1 -5.58 -6.35 -12.13
N SER A 2 -6.47 -7.01 -12.91
CA SER A 2 -6.90 -8.41 -12.66
C SER A 2 -5.85 -9.46 -13.02
N THR A 3 -4.81 -9.06 -13.77
CA THR A 3 -3.95 -9.96 -14.53
C THR A 3 -2.96 -10.75 -13.68
N GLU A 4 -2.33 -10.18 -12.65
CA GLU A 4 -1.33 -10.94 -11.86
C GLU A 4 -1.97 -12.06 -11.03
N ARG A 5 -3.10 -11.76 -10.39
CA ARG A 5 -3.91 -12.73 -9.66
C ARG A 5 -4.47 -13.80 -10.59
N GLU A 6 -5.01 -13.40 -11.75
CA GLU A 6 -5.54 -14.33 -12.75
C GLU A 6 -4.44 -15.22 -13.34
N ASN A 7 -3.27 -14.66 -13.64
CA ASN A 7 -2.11 -15.39 -14.15
C ASN A 7 -1.59 -16.40 -13.11
N ALA A 8 -1.53 -16.02 -11.83
CA ALA A 8 -1.13 -16.93 -10.77
C ALA A 8 -2.12 -18.08 -10.58
N LEU A 9 -3.43 -17.82 -10.66
CA LEU A 9 -4.47 -18.85 -10.61
C LEU A 9 -4.49 -19.72 -11.88
N ALA A 10 -4.20 -19.16 -13.04
CA ALA A 10 -4.08 -19.90 -14.30
C ALA A 10 -2.89 -20.88 -14.26
N ALA A 11 -1.72 -20.42 -13.80
CA ALA A 11 -0.55 -21.27 -13.61
C ALA A 11 -0.82 -22.44 -12.65
N LEU A 12 -1.64 -22.23 -11.62
CA LEU A 12 -2.11 -23.28 -10.71
C LEU A 12 -3.01 -24.32 -11.40
N ARG A 13 -3.89 -23.87 -12.31
CA ARG A 13 -4.79 -24.75 -13.08
C ARG A 13 -4.02 -25.58 -14.11
N GLU A 14 -2.94 -25.02 -14.65
CA GLU A 14 -2.07 -25.66 -15.65
C GLU A 14 -0.93 -26.48 -15.02
N LEU A 15 -0.94 -26.66 -13.69
CA LEU A 15 0.07 -27.45 -12.99
C LEU A 15 0.08 -28.89 -13.52
N THR A 16 1.13 -29.19 -14.30
CA THR A 16 1.40 -30.51 -14.88
C THR A 16 2.58 -31.21 -14.19
N VAL A 17 3.43 -30.46 -13.48
CA VAL A 17 4.67 -30.96 -12.87
C VAL A 17 4.50 -31.21 -11.37
N PRO A 18 4.65 -32.47 -10.88
CA PRO A 18 4.66 -32.77 -9.45
C PRO A 18 5.77 -31.99 -8.72
N GLY A 19 5.45 -31.39 -7.57
CA GLY A 19 6.42 -30.67 -6.72
C GLY A 19 6.41 -29.14 -6.82
N ARG A 20 5.85 -28.54 -7.89
CA ARG A 20 5.74 -27.07 -8.03
C ARG A 20 4.50 -26.46 -7.36
N ARG A 21 3.58 -27.30 -6.88
CA ARG A 21 2.29 -26.87 -6.32
C ARG A 21 2.45 -25.83 -5.22
N ALA A 22 3.29 -26.11 -4.22
CA ALA A 22 3.48 -25.24 -3.08
C ALA A 22 4.05 -23.84 -3.47
N ASP A 23 4.91 -23.78 -4.49
CA ASP A 23 5.43 -22.51 -5.01
C ASP A 23 4.33 -21.69 -5.69
N LEU A 24 3.50 -22.32 -6.51
CA LEU A 24 2.41 -21.64 -7.21
C LEU A 24 1.28 -21.23 -6.23
N VAL A 25 1.00 -22.06 -5.23
CA VAL A 25 0.11 -21.73 -4.11
C VAL A 25 0.60 -20.49 -3.37
N ALA A 26 1.89 -20.42 -3.03
CA ALA A 26 2.49 -19.26 -2.39
C ALA A 26 2.47 -18.02 -3.30
N ALA A 27 2.71 -18.18 -4.60
CA ALA A 27 2.64 -17.09 -5.58
C ALA A 27 1.22 -16.54 -5.72
N ALA A 28 0.20 -17.40 -5.81
CA ALA A 28 -1.20 -16.97 -5.89
C ALA A 28 -1.66 -16.30 -4.60
N TRP A 29 -1.21 -16.78 -3.43
CA TRP A 29 -1.46 -16.11 -2.16
C TRP A 29 -0.83 -14.71 -2.11
N LYS A 30 0.41 -14.56 -2.57
CA LYS A 30 1.09 -13.26 -2.69
C LYS A 30 0.45 -12.33 -3.71
N ALA A 31 -0.12 -12.87 -4.79
CA ALA A 31 -0.94 -12.12 -5.75
C ALA A 31 -2.35 -11.80 -5.21
N GLY A 32 -2.59 -12.05 -3.92
CA GLY A 32 -3.84 -11.70 -3.25
C GLY A 32 -5.00 -12.64 -3.56
N ALA A 33 -4.79 -13.88 -4.01
CA ALA A 33 -5.89 -14.85 -4.14
C ALA A 33 -6.31 -15.42 -2.77
N SER A 34 -7.60 -15.74 -2.61
CA SER A 34 -8.10 -16.37 -1.38
C SER A 34 -7.76 -17.86 -1.36
N VAL A 35 -7.67 -18.47 -0.16
CA VAL A 35 -7.47 -19.94 -0.02
C VAL A 35 -8.54 -20.73 -0.76
N VAL A 36 -9.77 -20.22 -0.82
CA VAL A 36 -10.87 -20.84 -1.57
C VAL A 36 -10.55 -20.85 -3.07
N ALA A 37 -10.21 -19.69 -3.64
CA ALA A 37 -9.88 -19.57 -5.06
C ALA A 37 -8.63 -20.39 -5.43
N ILE A 38 -7.63 -20.45 -4.54
CA ILE A 38 -6.42 -21.25 -4.73
C ILE A 38 -6.76 -22.75 -4.66
N ALA A 39 -7.59 -23.18 -3.71
CA ALA A 39 -8.01 -24.58 -3.59
C ALA A 39 -8.78 -25.04 -4.85
N GLU A 40 -9.66 -24.19 -5.37
CA GLU A 40 -10.38 -24.43 -6.61
C GLU A 40 -9.43 -24.51 -7.81
N ALA A 41 -8.50 -23.55 -7.94
CA ALA A 41 -7.53 -23.54 -9.03
C ALA A 41 -6.57 -24.75 -8.99
N ALA A 42 -6.11 -25.14 -7.79
CA ALA A 42 -5.25 -26.31 -7.58
C ALA A 42 -5.99 -27.65 -7.71
N ARG A 43 -7.33 -27.65 -7.81
CA ARG A 43 -8.19 -28.84 -7.66
C ARG A 43 -7.87 -29.64 -6.38
N ALA A 44 -7.53 -28.91 -5.31
CA ALA A 44 -7.18 -29.52 -4.04
C ALA A 44 -8.43 -30.08 -3.36
N LYS A 45 -8.34 -31.32 -2.86
CA LYS A 45 -9.48 -31.99 -2.17
C LYS A 45 -9.85 -31.35 -0.84
N SER A 46 -8.97 -30.54 -0.27
CA SER A 46 -9.19 -29.85 1.01
C SER A 46 -8.44 -28.51 1.03
N ARG A 47 -9.05 -27.52 1.70
CA ARG A 47 -8.38 -26.26 2.04
C ARG A 47 -7.16 -26.48 2.93
N GLN A 48 -7.17 -27.55 3.73
CA GLN A 48 -6.03 -27.93 4.57
C GLN A 48 -4.78 -28.20 3.74
N THR A 49 -4.92 -28.81 2.56
CA THR A 49 -3.77 -29.04 1.66
C THR A 49 -3.15 -27.73 1.18
N ILE A 50 -3.97 -26.70 0.94
CA ILE A 50 -3.46 -25.36 0.60
C ILE A 50 -2.79 -24.74 1.82
N TYR A 51 -3.36 -24.91 3.02
CA TYR A 51 -2.73 -24.43 4.24
C TYR A 51 -1.38 -25.09 4.51
N ASP A 52 -1.26 -26.40 4.29
CA ASP A 52 -0.01 -27.15 4.45
C ASP A 52 1.03 -26.75 3.39
N ASP A 53 0.60 -26.54 2.13
CA ASP A 53 1.46 -26.06 1.05
C ASP A 53 2.00 -24.66 1.35
N LEU A 54 1.14 -23.75 1.82
CA LEU A 54 1.51 -22.40 2.26
C LEU A 54 2.51 -22.49 3.42
N LYS A 55 2.18 -23.27 4.46
CA LYS A 55 3.05 -23.50 5.63
C LYS A 55 4.41 -24.09 5.23
N SER A 56 4.46 -25.00 4.25
CA SER A 56 5.70 -25.60 3.74
C SER A 56 6.64 -24.61 3.05
N ARG A 57 6.07 -23.53 2.50
CA ARG A 57 6.83 -22.39 1.94
C ARG A 57 7.05 -21.29 2.96
N GLY A 58 6.81 -21.61 4.22
CA GLY A 58 6.84 -20.66 5.31
C GLY A 58 5.73 -19.63 5.22
N VAL A 59 4.78 -19.66 4.29
CA VAL A 59 3.71 -18.64 4.30
C VAL A 59 2.85 -18.83 5.54
N VAL A 60 2.81 -17.80 6.41
CA VAL A 60 1.98 -17.83 7.61
C VAL A 60 0.63 -17.23 7.27
N ILE A 61 -0.41 -18.00 7.58
CA ILE A 61 -1.75 -17.80 7.09
C ILE A 61 -2.51 -17.02 8.15
N ASP A 62 -2.29 -15.71 8.12
CA ASP A 62 -3.16 -14.77 8.81
C ASP A 62 -4.04 -14.10 7.74
N PRO A 63 -5.38 -14.14 7.85
CA PRO A 63 -6.29 -13.37 6.99
C PRO A 63 -5.97 -11.87 6.94
N ARG A 64 -5.32 -11.33 7.99
CA ARG A 64 -4.81 -9.94 8.06
C ARG A 64 -3.48 -9.74 7.34
N ASN A 65 -2.78 -10.83 7.03
CA ASN A 65 -1.51 -10.86 6.32
C ASN A 65 -1.67 -11.14 4.81
N ARG A 66 -2.89 -11.02 4.28
CA ARG A 66 -3.12 -11.06 2.83
C ARG A 66 -2.74 -9.70 2.24
N PRO A 67 -1.88 -9.65 1.20
CA PRO A 67 -1.70 -8.43 0.43
C PRO A 67 -3.06 -8.06 -0.17
N LYS A 68 -3.61 -6.93 0.29
CA LYS A 68 -4.84 -6.36 -0.27
C LYS A 68 -4.48 -5.70 -1.60
N GLU A 69 -5.39 -5.79 -2.57
CA GLU A 69 -5.25 -5.03 -3.82
C GLU A 69 -5.15 -3.54 -3.45
N ARG A 70 -4.20 -2.82 -4.08
CA ARG A 70 -4.06 -1.37 -3.88
C ARG A 70 -5.35 -0.70 -4.32
N ASN A 71 -6.07 -0.13 -3.36
CA ASN A 71 -7.34 0.55 -3.64
C ASN A 71 -7.05 1.97 -4.06
N MET A 72 -6.58 2.16 -5.30
CA MET A 72 -6.45 3.49 -5.86
C MET A 72 -7.85 4.06 -6.14
N PRO A 73 -8.23 5.19 -5.50
CA PRO A 73 -9.50 5.83 -5.82
C PRO A 73 -9.47 6.33 -7.27
N ALA A 74 -10.55 6.06 -8.01
CA ALA A 74 -10.71 6.66 -9.32
C ALA A 74 -10.75 8.20 -9.20
N PRO A 75 -10.10 8.94 -10.12
CA PRO A 75 -10.20 10.39 -10.16
C PRO A 75 -11.66 10.82 -10.29
N ILE A 76 -12.04 11.90 -9.58
CA ILE A 76 -13.36 12.50 -9.71
C ILE A 76 -13.37 13.55 -10.80
N THR A 77 -14.58 13.90 -11.23
CA THR A 77 -14.84 15.00 -12.17
C THR A 77 -15.92 15.88 -11.57
N VAL A 78 -15.68 17.19 -11.53
CA VAL A 78 -16.63 18.18 -11.00
C VAL A 78 -16.89 19.20 -12.09
N GLU A 79 -18.17 19.38 -12.46
CA GLU A 79 -18.57 20.27 -13.58
C GLU A 79 -17.87 19.93 -14.91
N GLY A 80 -17.53 18.66 -15.14
CA GLY A 80 -16.80 18.21 -16.32
C GLY A 80 -15.28 18.43 -16.26
N LEU A 81 -14.77 18.99 -15.17
CA LEU A 81 -13.34 19.21 -14.92
C LEU A 81 -12.76 18.05 -14.10
N ASN A 82 -11.66 17.47 -14.56
CA ASN A 82 -10.95 16.40 -13.84
C ASN A 82 -9.64 16.84 -13.19
N GLY A 83 -9.21 18.08 -13.46
CA GLY A 83 -7.98 18.71 -12.96
C GLY A 83 -6.68 18.14 -13.54
N ILE A 84 -6.74 17.08 -14.34
CA ILE A 84 -5.56 16.37 -14.87
C ILE A 84 -5.31 16.77 -16.32
N THR A 85 -6.34 16.73 -17.17
CA THR A 85 -6.23 17.01 -18.61
C THR A 85 -6.79 18.37 -19.00
N ASP A 86 -7.47 19.06 -18.09
CA ASP A 86 -8.26 20.27 -18.40
C ASP A 86 -7.43 21.44 -18.93
N LEU A 87 -6.14 21.52 -18.57
CA LEU A 87 -5.20 22.57 -19.01
C LEU A 87 -4.41 22.19 -20.26
N GLU A 88 -4.39 20.90 -20.61
CA GLU A 88 -3.71 20.37 -21.80
C GLU A 88 -4.66 20.31 -23.00
N ASP A 89 -5.96 20.15 -22.74
CA ASP A 89 -7.00 20.19 -23.76
C ASP A 89 -7.32 21.64 -24.17
N ASN A 90 -6.74 22.06 -25.30
CA ASN A 90 -6.95 23.40 -25.86
C ASN A 90 -8.42 23.68 -26.24
N ASP A 91 -9.27 22.66 -26.40
CA ASP A 91 -10.71 22.79 -26.65
C ASP A 91 -11.56 22.59 -25.37
N GLY A 92 -10.89 22.41 -24.23
CA GLY A 92 -11.49 22.21 -22.92
C GLY A 92 -12.28 23.43 -22.41
N PRO A 93 -13.19 23.23 -21.45
CA PRO A 93 -13.98 24.31 -20.84
C PRO A 93 -13.12 25.42 -20.23
N VAL A 94 -11.98 25.09 -19.60
CA VAL A 94 -11.03 26.06 -19.03
C VAL A 94 -10.34 26.87 -20.13
N ALA A 95 -9.76 26.19 -21.13
CA ALA A 95 -9.08 26.83 -22.25
C ALA A 95 -10.02 27.78 -23.02
N ARG A 96 -11.25 27.36 -23.30
CA ARG A 96 -12.27 28.20 -23.96
C ARG A 96 -12.67 29.42 -23.13
N ALA A 97 -12.76 29.29 -21.81
CA ALA A 97 -13.07 30.42 -20.94
C ALA A 97 -11.92 31.44 -20.91
N ILE A 98 -10.67 30.98 -20.85
CA ILE A 98 -9.48 31.83 -20.88
C ILE A 98 -9.37 32.56 -22.22
N LEU A 99 -9.58 31.87 -23.36
CA LEU A 99 -9.55 32.49 -24.69
C LEU A 99 -10.62 33.59 -24.82
N ARG A 100 -11.86 33.33 -24.39
CA ARG A 100 -12.94 34.33 -24.40
C ARG A 100 -12.63 35.54 -23.50
N ALA A 101 -12.05 35.32 -22.33
CA ALA A 101 -11.67 36.40 -21.42
C ALA A 101 -10.51 37.26 -21.98
N ARG A 102 -9.61 36.65 -22.77
CA ARG A 102 -8.51 37.35 -23.45
C ARG A 102 -9.00 38.20 -24.62
N ASP A 103 -9.97 37.70 -25.37
CA ASP A 103 -10.54 38.40 -26.53
C ASP A 103 -11.46 39.57 -26.12
N ASP A 104 -11.98 39.55 -24.88
CA ASP A 104 -12.85 40.61 -24.34
C ASP A 104 -12.37 41.10 -22.96
N LEU A 105 -11.19 41.76 -22.97
CA LEU A 105 -10.58 42.38 -21.78
C LEU A 105 -11.48 43.43 -21.08
N ALA A 106 -12.51 43.93 -21.76
CA ALA A 106 -13.43 44.93 -21.25
C ALA A 106 -14.59 44.34 -20.43
N SER A 107 -14.82 43.02 -20.46
CA SER A 107 -15.88 42.34 -19.72
C SER A 107 -15.39 41.77 -18.39
N PRO A 108 -15.71 42.39 -17.23
CA PRO A 108 -15.27 41.91 -15.92
C PRO A 108 -15.81 40.51 -15.59
N GLY A 109 -17.00 40.15 -16.09
CA GLY A 109 -17.65 38.86 -15.85
C GLY A 109 -16.97 37.67 -16.55
N LEU A 110 -16.43 37.87 -17.76
CA LEU A 110 -15.70 36.81 -18.48
C LEU A 110 -14.37 36.49 -17.82
N ASN A 111 -13.68 37.51 -17.30
CA ASN A 111 -12.50 37.33 -16.46
C ASN A 111 -12.81 36.62 -15.13
N ALA A 112 -14.00 36.84 -14.55
CA ALA A 112 -14.41 36.17 -13.32
C ALA A 112 -14.68 34.67 -13.55
N GLU A 113 -15.39 34.31 -14.62
CA GLU A 113 -15.69 32.90 -14.93
C GLU A 113 -14.43 32.11 -15.32
N ALA A 114 -13.52 32.70 -16.10
CA ALA A 114 -12.25 32.06 -16.42
C ALA A 114 -11.41 31.77 -15.17
N ARG A 115 -11.35 32.72 -14.22
CA ARG A 115 -10.67 32.53 -12.93
C ARG A 115 -11.36 31.47 -12.06
N ARG A 116 -12.70 31.44 -12.04
CA ARG A 116 -13.48 30.43 -11.32
C ARG A 116 -13.17 29.03 -11.84
N LEU A 117 -13.24 28.81 -13.16
CA LEU A 117 -12.98 27.51 -13.77
C LEU A 117 -11.52 27.07 -13.59
N MET A 118 -10.57 28.01 -13.64
CA MET A 118 -9.16 27.71 -13.35
C MET A 118 -8.96 27.29 -11.88
N ALA A 119 -9.56 28.02 -10.93
CA ALA A 119 -9.51 27.67 -9.52
C ALA A 119 -10.17 26.30 -9.24
N LEU A 120 -11.31 26.01 -9.88
CA LEU A 120 -11.97 24.72 -9.77
C LEU A 120 -11.13 23.58 -10.35
N SER A 121 -10.56 23.76 -11.54
CA SER A 121 -9.70 22.75 -12.16
C SER A 121 -8.48 22.45 -11.28
N MET A 122 -7.81 23.47 -10.76
CA MET A 122 -6.69 23.31 -9.83
C MET A 122 -7.12 22.63 -8.51
N ALA A 123 -8.29 22.98 -7.97
CA ALA A 123 -8.82 22.36 -6.76
C ALA A 123 -9.12 20.86 -6.96
N VAL A 124 -9.72 20.50 -8.10
CA VAL A 124 -10.00 19.10 -8.47
C VAL A 124 -8.69 18.34 -8.70
N ALA A 125 -7.70 18.96 -9.33
CA ALA A 125 -6.37 18.38 -9.53
C ALA A 125 -5.72 18.01 -8.19
N GLN A 126 -5.63 18.98 -7.30
CA GLN A 126 -5.04 18.82 -5.97
C GLN A 126 -5.82 17.82 -5.12
N TYR A 127 -7.15 17.81 -5.23
CA TYR A 127 -8.00 16.85 -4.54
C TYR A 127 -7.75 15.41 -5.01
N ASN A 128 -7.72 15.19 -6.33
CA ASN A 128 -7.45 13.88 -6.92
C ASN A 128 -6.05 13.38 -6.57
N GLU A 129 -5.04 14.25 -6.60
CA GLU A 129 -3.67 13.92 -6.21
C GLU A 129 -3.59 13.56 -4.71
N LEU A 130 -4.17 14.38 -3.83
CA LEU A 130 -4.19 14.10 -2.39
C LEU A 130 -4.91 12.79 -2.07
N ARG A 131 -6.03 12.47 -2.74
CA ARG A 131 -6.72 11.18 -2.56
C ARG A 131 -5.86 10.00 -2.96
N ALA A 132 -5.19 10.10 -4.11
CA ALA A 132 -4.30 9.03 -4.58
C ALA A 132 -3.15 8.82 -3.59
N ARG A 133 -2.49 9.90 -3.13
CA ARG A 133 -1.38 9.81 -2.17
C ARG A 133 -1.82 9.34 -0.78
N LEU A 134 -3.00 9.74 -0.31
CA LEU A 134 -3.56 9.22 0.94
C LEU A 134 -3.78 7.70 0.87
N ALA A 135 -4.34 7.21 -0.24
CA ALA A 135 -4.52 5.77 -0.44
C ALA A 135 -3.18 5.01 -0.52
N GLU A 136 -2.18 5.57 -1.23
CA GLU A 136 -0.83 4.99 -1.27
C GLU A 136 -0.18 4.92 0.13
N GLU A 137 -0.33 5.98 0.93
CA GLU A 137 0.21 6.05 2.29
C GLU A 137 -0.51 5.07 3.23
N GLU A 138 -1.84 4.97 3.15
CA GLU A 138 -2.63 3.99 3.91
C GLU A 138 -2.21 2.55 3.57
N ASP A 139 -2.04 2.24 2.28
CA ASP A 139 -1.58 0.93 1.81
C ASP A 139 -0.15 0.64 2.31
N ALA A 140 0.76 1.62 2.23
CA ALA A 140 2.13 1.47 2.70
C ALA A 140 2.20 1.30 4.23
N ARG A 141 1.37 2.03 4.99
CA ARG A 141 1.25 1.88 6.45
C ARG A 141 0.74 0.49 6.81
N ALA A 142 -0.31 0.02 6.14
CA ALA A 142 -0.85 -1.31 6.36
C ALA A 142 0.16 -2.42 6.03
N GLU A 143 0.94 -2.24 4.96
CA GLU A 143 2.01 -3.17 4.58
C GLU A 143 3.15 -3.18 5.60
N ARG A 144 3.59 -2.01 6.07
CA ARG A 144 4.57 -1.87 7.16
C ARG A 144 4.13 -2.65 8.39
N ASP A 145 2.91 -2.44 8.85
CA ASP A 145 2.37 -3.09 10.04
C ASP A 145 2.24 -4.61 9.84
N ARG A 146 1.84 -5.04 8.64
CA ARG A 146 1.77 -6.45 8.25
C ARG A 146 3.13 -7.14 8.28
N ILE A 147 4.15 -6.53 7.68
CA ILE A 147 5.50 -7.11 7.63
C ILE A 147 6.13 -7.10 9.02
N ARG A 148 5.92 -6.05 9.82
CA ARG A 148 6.34 -6.02 11.23
C ARG A 148 5.72 -7.17 12.02
N HIS A 149 4.42 -7.42 11.87
CA HIS A 149 3.76 -8.56 12.51
C HIS A 149 4.34 -9.92 12.05
N LEU A 150 4.74 -10.03 10.77
CA LEU A 150 5.38 -11.24 10.28
C LEU A 150 6.69 -11.56 11.00
N VAL A 151 7.46 -10.55 11.44
CA VAL A 151 8.68 -10.76 12.26
C VAL A 151 8.35 -11.52 13.54
N ASP A 152 7.28 -11.13 14.25
CA ASP A 152 6.86 -11.77 15.50
C ASP A 152 6.40 -13.20 15.26
N ILE A 153 5.57 -13.41 14.24
CA ILE A 153 5.12 -14.73 13.85
C ILE A 153 6.32 -15.66 13.54
N ARG A 154 7.31 -15.15 12.81
CA ARG A 154 8.51 -15.93 12.45
C ARG A 154 9.33 -16.30 13.67
N TRP A 155 9.43 -15.38 14.60
CA TRP A 155 10.09 -15.62 15.87
C TRP A 155 9.36 -16.68 16.70
N GLU A 156 8.04 -16.58 16.85
CA GLU A 156 7.23 -17.56 17.58
C GLU A 156 7.30 -18.96 16.94
N ALA A 157 7.33 -19.03 15.61
CA ALA A 157 7.45 -20.29 14.88
C ALA A 157 8.78 -21.02 15.12
N LEU A 158 9.84 -20.33 15.58
CA LEU A 158 11.10 -20.96 15.99
C LEU A 158 10.98 -21.74 17.29
N ALA A 159 10.07 -21.32 18.17
CA ALA A 159 9.84 -21.95 19.46
C ALA A 159 8.77 -23.05 19.41
N ASP A 160 8.05 -23.22 18.28
CA ASP A 160 7.02 -24.26 18.13
C ASP A 160 7.66 -25.66 18.08
N PRO A 161 7.43 -26.53 19.07
CA PRO A 161 7.99 -27.87 19.11
C PRO A 161 7.43 -28.77 17.99
N ASN A 162 6.36 -28.36 17.30
CA ASN A 162 5.77 -29.09 16.17
C ASN A 162 6.35 -28.65 14.81
N SER A 163 7.26 -27.68 14.79
CA SER A 163 7.92 -27.22 13.57
C SER A 163 8.90 -28.29 13.07
N LYS A 164 8.58 -28.90 11.92
CA LYS A 164 9.38 -30.00 11.31
C LYS A 164 10.57 -29.52 10.48
N GLY A 165 10.86 -28.21 10.48
CA GLY A 165 11.95 -27.61 9.72
C GLY A 165 13.25 -27.53 10.51
N SER A 166 14.40 -27.44 9.81
CA SER A 166 15.66 -27.10 10.47
C SER A 166 15.55 -25.72 11.13
N TRP A 167 15.96 -25.63 12.40
CA TRP A 167 16.00 -24.38 13.16
C TRP A 167 16.76 -23.28 12.40
N LEU A 168 17.84 -23.64 11.68
CA LEU A 168 18.62 -22.72 10.87
C LEU A 168 17.80 -22.09 9.74
N HIS A 169 16.96 -22.87 9.05
CA HIS A 169 16.08 -22.36 7.99
C HIS A 169 14.98 -21.45 8.55
N GLY A 170 14.42 -21.81 9.72
CA GLY A 170 13.49 -20.94 10.43
C GLY A 170 14.13 -19.62 10.84
N HIS A 171 15.38 -19.67 11.34
CA HIS A 171 16.09 -18.50 11.82
C HIS A 171 16.46 -17.57 10.66
N GLN A 172 16.89 -18.13 9.53
CA GLN A 172 17.11 -17.37 8.31
C GLN A 172 15.82 -16.70 7.81
N ALA A 173 14.66 -17.37 7.90
CA ALA A 173 13.38 -16.78 7.53
C ALA A 173 12.97 -15.63 8.48
N TYR A 174 13.31 -15.73 9.76
CA TYR A 174 13.15 -14.64 10.73
C TYR A 174 14.06 -13.45 10.40
N VAL A 175 15.35 -13.66 10.17
CA VAL A 175 16.30 -12.58 9.81
C VAL A 175 15.87 -11.86 8.53
N ARG A 176 15.41 -12.61 7.52
CA ARG A 176 14.84 -12.01 6.30
C ARG A 176 13.59 -11.17 6.57
N ALA A 177 12.73 -11.61 7.48
CA ALA A 177 11.54 -10.85 7.85
C ALA A 177 11.91 -9.53 8.55
N VAL A 178 12.98 -9.49 9.36
CA VAL A 178 13.49 -8.25 9.96
C VAL A 178 13.98 -7.27 8.88
N ASP A 179 14.78 -7.77 7.93
CA ASP A 179 15.24 -6.97 6.77
C ASP A 179 14.06 -6.46 5.90
N ASP A 180 13.06 -7.31 5.65
CA ASP A 180 11.82 -6.92 4.98
C ASP A 180 11.07 -5.83 5.76
N ALA A 181 11.06 -5.90 7.09
CA ALA A 181 10.40 -4.92 7.95
C ALA A 181 11.11 -3.55 7.91
N HIS A 182 12.44 -3.50 7.93
CA HIS A 182 13.18 -2.25 7.72
C HIS A 182 12.82 -1.61 6.37
N ARG A 183 12.84 -2.39 5.29
CA ARG A 183 12.44 -1.89 3.97
C ARG A 183 11.00 -1.39 3.93
N ALA A 184 10.08 -2.06 4.62
CA ALA A 184 8.68 -1.65 4.67
C ALA A 184 8.51 -0.33 5.44
N ILE A 185 9.25 -0.13 6.54
CA ILE A 185 9.29 1.15 7.27
C ILE A 185 9.82 2.27 6.37
N ASP A 186 10.92 2.06 5.66
CA ASP A 186 11.51 3.07 4.75
C ASP A 186 10.61 3.40 3.56
N THR A 187 9.91 2.39 3.02
CA THR A 187 8.93 2.57 1.94
C THR A 187 7.74 3.40 2.41
N TRP A 188 7.22 3.08 3.60
CA TRP A 188 6.17 3.88 4.21
C TRP A 188 6.63 5.32 4.48
N LYS A 189 7.83 5.51 5.06
CA LYS A 189 8.43 6.83 5.31
C LYS A 189 8.46 7.67 4.03
N THR A 190 9.03 7.12 2.95
CA THR A 190 9.12 7.82 1.65
C THR A 190 7.74 8.21 1.10
N THR A 191 6.75 7.32 1.24
CA THR A 191 5.38 7.56 0.78
C THR A 191 4.69 8.65 1.63
N ALA A 192 4.85 8.58 2.95
CA ALA A 192 4.30 9.54 3.89
C ALA A 192 4.96 10.93 3.74
N GLU A 193 6.28 11.01 3.54
CA GLU A 193 6.98 12.27 3.22
C GLU A 193 6.45 12.91 1.93
N THR A 194 6.25 12.10 0.88
CA THR A 194 5.67 12.57 -0.38
C THR A 194 4.28 13.16 -0.16
N LEU A 195 3.42 12.48 0.61
CA LEU A 195 2.11 12.99 1.00
C LEU A 195 2.23 14.29 1.81
N MET A 196 3.14 14.37 2.79
CA MET A 196 3.33 15.56 3.62
C MET A 196 3.78 16.77 2.80
N ASN A 197 4.65 16.56 1.81
CA ASN A 197 5.20 17.60 0.94
C ASN A 197 4.20 18.18 -0.07
N LEU A 198 3.09 17.50 -0.35
CA LEU A 198 2.06 18.07 -1.24
C LEU A 198 1.52 19.41 -0.73
N ALA A 199 1.00 20.25 -1.61
CA ALA A 199 0.25 21.42 -1.14
C ALA A 199 -1.01 20.97 -0.38
N SER A 200 -1.36 21.67 0.70
CA SER A 200 -2.68 21.55 1.34
C SER A 200 -3.54 22.73 0.94
N PHE A 201 -4.86 22.55 0.93
CA PHE A 201 -5.79 23.68 0.88
C PHE A 201 -5.58 24.54 2.13
N ARG A 202 -5.01 25.74 1.97
CA ARG A 202 -4.77 26.73 3.04
C ARG A 202 -5.45 28.04 2.65
N ARG A 203 -5.83 28.87 3.62
CA ARG A 203 -6.33 30.23 3.35
C ARG A 203 -5.17 31.21 3.14
N GLY A 204 -5.33 32.15 2.20
CA GLY A 204 -4.31 33.08 1.70
C GLY A 204 -4.76 33.75 0.40
N GLU A 205 -4.08 34.81 -0.05
CA GLU A 205 -4.59 35.74 -1.09
C GLU A 205 -5.04 35.08 -2.42
N ASP A 206 -4.34 34.05 -2.89
CA ASP A 206 -4.76 33.19 -4.02
C ASP A 206 -5.37 31.85 -3.57
N ALA A 207 -5.13 31.46 -2.32
CA ALA A 207 -5.51 30.18 -1.77
C ALA A 207 -6.98 30.15 -1.30
N ASP A 208 -7.57 31.32 -1.02
CA ASP A 208 -8.98 31.47 -0.66
C ASP A 208 -9.91 30.99 -1.80
N ARG A 209 -9.59 31.27 -3.08
CA ARG A 209 -10.39 30.78 -4.21
C ARG A 209 -10.31 29.27 -4.41
N LEU A 210 -9.14 28.69 -4.15
CA LEU A 210 -8.92 27.23 -4.21
C LEU A 210 -9.68 26.53 -3.08
N VAL A 211 -9.62 27.08 -1.87
CA VAL A 211 -10.37 26.59 -0.70
C VAL A 211 -11.87 26.72 -0.96
N ASP A 212 -12.34 27.87 -1.45
CA ASP A 212 -13.74 28.07 -1.81
C ASP A 212 -14.19 27.07 -2.89
N ALA A 213 -13.38 26.84 -3.92
CA ALA A 213 -13.71 25.87 -4.95
C ALA A 213 -13.82 24.44 -4.40
N TYR A 214 -12.88 24.05 -3.52
CA TYR A 214 -12.93 22.78 -2.82
C TYR A 214 -14.18 22.65 -1.93
N GLU A 215 -14.46 23.63 -1.08
CA GLU A 215 -15.59 23.60 -0.14
C GLU A 215 -16.95 23.69 -0.86
N GLN A 216 -17.08 24.59 -1.85
CA GLN A 216 -18.37 24.89 -2.48
C GLN A 216 -18.72 23.97 -3.65
N HIS A 217 -17.75 23.33 -4.31
CA HIS A 217 -18.01 22.47 -5.47
C HIS A 217 -17.64 21.01 -5.23
N ILE A 218 -16.53 20.71 -4.54
CA ILE A 218 -16.10 19.32 -4.32
C ILE A 218 -16.86 18.70 -3.14
N LEU A 219 -16.88 19.36 -1.97
CA LEU A 219 -17.55 18.82 -0.78
C LEU A 219 -19.08 18.81 -0.92
N THR A 220 -19.68 19.86 -1.50
CA THR A 220 -21.13 19.93 -1.73
C THR A 220 -21.62 18.89 -2.74
N ALA A 221 -20.77 18.44 -3.67
CA ALA A 221 -21.04 17.32 -4.57
C ALA A 221 -21.02 15.95 -3.86
N GLY A 222 -20.77 15.92 -2.54
CA GLY A 222 -20.80 14.71 -1.72
C GLY A 222 -19.49 13.93 -1.69
N HIS A 223 -18.39 14.51 -2.19
CA HIS A 223 -17.08 13.87 -2.12
C HIS A 223 -16.48 13.99 -0.70
N PRO A 224 -15.84 12.92 -0.19
CA PRO A 224 -15.33 12.92 1.17
C PRO A 224 -14.18 13.93 1.35
N PRO A 225 -14.03 14.55 2.53
CA PRO A 225 -12.93 15.46 2.77
C PRO A 225 -11.58 14.73 2.75
N VAL A 226 -10.57 15.39 2.18
CA VAL A 226 -9.17 14.92 2.25
C VAL A 226 -8.44 15.68 3.34
N VAL A 227 -7.90 14.95 4.31
CA VAL A 227 -7.14 15.52 5.44
C VAL A 227 -5.84 14.77 5.54
N LYS A 228 -4.72 15.52 5.51
CA LYS A 228 -3.41 14.93 5.75
C LYS A 228 -3.28 14.52 7.21
N PRO A 229 -2.70 13.35 7.51
CA PRO A 229 -2.38 12.99 8.88
C PRO A 229 -1.39 14.00 9.49
N HIS A 230 -1.57 14.31 10.77
CA HIS A 230 -0.63 15.13 11.52
C HIS A 230 0.41 14.22 12.18
N ILE A 231 1.45 13.88 11.41
CA ILE A 231 2.52 12.97 11.84
C ILE A 231 3.88 13.59 11.55
N ASP A 232 4.83 13.37 12.47
CA ASP A 232 6.25 13.58 12.20
C ASP A 232 6.82 12.27 11.67
N VAL A 233 6.86 12.17 10.34
CA VAL A 233 7.22 10.94 9.63
C VAL A 233 8.64 10.49 9.97
N GLU A 234 9.58 11.42 10.13
CA GLU A 234 10.97 11.11 10.46
C GLU A 234 11.06 10.51 11.86
N THR A 235 10.45 11.18 12.84
CA THR A 235 10.46 10.73 14.23
C THR A 235 9.77 9.37 14.39
N GLU A 236 8.61 9.17 13.75
CA GLU A 236 7.89 7.89 13.81
C GLU A 236 8.70 6.75 13.14
N ALA A 237 9.28 6.98 11.96
CA ALA A 237 10.11 5.97 11.30
C ALA A 237 11.35 5.61 12.14
N ALA A 238 12.00 6.60 12.76
CA ALA A 238 13.14 6.37 13.64
C ALA A 238 12.76 5.52 14.86
N GLN A 239 11.63 5.83 15.50
CA GLN A 239 11.11 5.03 16.63
C GLN A 239 10.81 3.58 16.21
N LEU A 240 10.20 3.37 15.05
CA LEU A 240 9.88 2.03 14.55
C LEU A 240 11.13 1.20 14.26
N HIS A 241 12.18 1.82 13.68
CA HIS A 241 13.47 1.16 13.47
C HIS A 241 14.15 0.83 14.80
N GLU A 242 14.19 1.77 15.75
CA GLU A 242 14.78 1.56 17.08
C GLU A 242 14.10 0.40 17.82
N GLU A 243 12.77 0.35 17.81
CA GLU A 243 12.00 -0.74 18.42
C GLU A 243 12.31 -2.10 17.77
N LEU A 244 12.40 -2.14 16.43
CA LEU A 244 12.68 -3.36 15.69
C LEU A 244 14.12 -3.85 15.94
N ASP A 245 15.10 -2.95 15.96
CA ASP A 245 16.50 -3.26 16.25
C ASP A 245 16.71 -3.75 17.68
N ALA A 246 16.07 -3.09 18.66
CA ALA A 246 16.12 -3.50 20.05
C ALA A 246 15.55 -4.92 20.23
N GLU A 247 14.40 -5.19 19.60
CA GLU A 247 13.76 -6.50 19.66
C GLU A 247 14.58 -7.56 18.90
N HIS A 248 15.14 -7.22 17.74
CA HIS A 248 16.02 -8.10 16.99
C HIS A 248 17.26 -8.49 17.80
N THR A 249 17.90 -7.50 18.44
CA THR A 249 19.07 -7.71 19.30
C THR A 249 18.75 -8.65 20.46
N ARG A 250 17.63 -8.42 21.15
CA ARG A 250 17.16 -9.27 22.25
C ARG A 250 16.91 -10.70 21.81
N ARG A 251 16.20 -10.89 20.70
CA ARG A 251 15.88 -12.21 20.12
C ARG A 251 17.13 -12.94 19.62
N SER A 252 18.07 -12.24 19.00
CA SER A 252 19.36 -12.80 18.56
C SER A 252 20.20 -13.28 19.75
N ALA A 253 20.22 -12.54 20.86
CA ALA A 253 20.88 -12.97 22.09
C ALA A 253 20.24 -14.25 22.67
N LEU A 254 18.90 -14.32 22.70
CA LEU A 254 18.17 -15.50 23.17
C LEU A 254 18.40 -16.72 22.27
N ALA A 255 18.43 -16.53 20.95
CA ALA A 255 18.76 -17.57 19.98
C ALA A 255 20.18 -18.13 20.21
N ALA A 256 21.16 -17.24 20.42
CA ALA A 256 22.54 -17.64 20.72
C ALA A 256 22.67 -18.41 22.03
N GLN A 257 21.99 -17.96 23.11
CA GLN A 257 21.95 -18.70 24.38
C GLN A 257 21.33 -20.08 24.21
N THR A 258 20.24 -20.18 23.45
CA THR A 258 19.56 -21.46 23.18
C THR A 258 20.47 -22.45 22.44
N LEU A 259 21.22 -21.96 21.44
CA LEU A 259 22.21 -22.78 20.73
C LEU A 259 23.36 -23.23 21.63
N HIS A 260 23.81 -22.40 22.57
CA HIS A 260 24.86 -22.74 23.52
C HIS A 260 24.43 -23.85 24.50
N HIS A 261 23.14 -23.92 24.84
CA HIS A 261 22.57 -24.93 25.73
C HIS A 261 21.99 -26.15 24.99
N ALA A 262 22.01 -26.18 23.66
CA ALA A 262 21.61 -27.35 22.90
C ALA A 262 22.62 -28.49 23.12
N PRO A 263 22.20 -29.68 23.58
CA PRO A 263 23.13 -30.79 23.81
C PRO A 263 23.86 -31.16 22.51
N GLN A 264 25.18 -31.36 22.59
CA GLN A 264 26.06 -31.70 21.46
C GLN A 264 25.74 -33.06 20.77
N GLU A 265 24.63 -33.72 21.12
CA GLU A 265 24.29 -35.07 20.66
C GLU A 265 23.61 -35.15 19.28
N THR A 266 23.44 -34.04 18.55
CA THR A 266 22.78 -34.04 17.23
C THR A 266 23.65 -33.51 16.09
N LEU A 267 24.97 -33.69 16.16
CA LEU A 267 25.90 -33.44 15.04
C LEU A 267 26.79 -34.66 14.75
N ARG A 268 26.19 -35.86 14.67
CA ARG A 268 26.77 -37.03 13.98
C ARG A 268 25.78 -37.61 12.99
#